data_AF-A0A317CYZ5-F1
#
_entry.id   AF-A0A317CYZ5-F1
#
_cell.length_a   1.000
_cell.length_b   1.000
_cell.length_c   1.000
_cell.angle_alpha   90.00
_cell.angle_beta   90.00
_cell.angle_gamma   90.00
#
_symmetry.space_group_name_H-M   'P 1'
#
loop_
_entity.id
_entity.type
_entity.pdbx_description
1 polymer ?
#
loop_
_entity_poly.entity_id
_entity_poly.type
_entity_poly.pdbx_seq_one_letter_code
_entity_poly.pdbx_strand_id
1 'polypeptide(L)'
;MGTYAAVVLAGGAARRMGGLDKPALPVGGRPMRDRVLAAVTDASPRVLVGPADDVPGDVRVTREDPPGGGPVAATAAGLALLDPDTPLVALLAADLPLLTRAAIGELLTHLDLPVRARPSTPGNPAGPPGATPLERAPDGACFVDGDGRRQSLCGVWRIAALRAGLDRLAAERGGSLAGAPVRALLAGLVVREVPWSGDGPPPWFDCDTDEDVRRAEEWAR
;
A
#
# COMPACT_ATOMS: atom_id res chain seq x y z
N MET A 1 -15.51 8.87 12.49
CA MET A 1 -15.67 7.71 11.58
C MET A 1 -14.56 7.80 10.55
N GLY A 2 -13.71 6.78 10.46
CA GLY A 2 -12.60 6.77 9.51
C GLY A 2 -13.10 6.84 8.07
N THR A 3 -12.52 7.73 7.26
CA THR A 3 -12.85 7.89 5.84
C THR A 3 -12.19 6.83 4.94
N TYR A 4 -11.37 5.95 5.53
CA TYR A 4 -10.61 4.92 4.85
C TYR A 4 -10.37 3.71 5.77
N ALA A 5 -10.14 2.54 5.18
CA ALA A 5 -9.64 1.34 5.85
C ALA A 5 -8.12 1.22 5.73
N ALA A 6 -7.50 0.34 6.50
CA ALA A 6 -6.09 -0.01 6.33
C ALA A 6 -5.90 -1.51 6.20
N VAL A 7 -5.06 -1.92 5.25
CA VAL A 7 -4.62 -3.30 5.05
C VAL A 7 -3.09 -3.31 5.13
N VAL A 8 -2.57 -3.92 6.18
CA VAL A 8 -1.15 -4.06 6.46
C VAL A 8 -0.70 -5.48 6.12
N LEU A 9 0.22 -5.61 5.17
CA LEU A 9 0.72 -6.89 4.69
C LEU A 9 1.99 -7.25 5.47
N ALA A 10 1.87 -8.24 6.37
CA ALA A 10 2.99 -8.86 7.09
C ALA A 10 3.49 -10.13 6.40
N GLY A 11 2.98 -10.44 5.20
CA GLY A 11 3.34 -11.62 4.42
C GLY A 11 4.57 -11.40 3.54
N GLY A 12 5.59 -12.23 3.75
CA GLY A 12 6.78 -12.36 2.90
C GLY A 12 7.55 -13.63 3.24
N ALA A 13 8.32 -14.17 2.28
CA ALA A 13 9.16 -15.35 2.50
C ALA A 13 10.36 -15.09 3.44
N ALA A 14 10.51 -13.86 3.94
CA ALA A 14 11.59 -13.43 4.81
C ALA A 14 11.41 -14.01 6.23
N ARG A 15 11.68 -15.31 6.38
CA ARG A 15 12.12 -15.89 7.65
C ARG A 15 13.49 -15.28 7.97
N ARG A 16 13.64 -14.69 9.15
CA ARG A 16 14.75 -13.76 9.47
C ARG A 16 16.16 -14.30 9.22
N MET A 17 17.05 -13.33 9.01
CA MET A 17 18.31 -13.10 9.72
C MET A 17 18.23 -13.54 11.20
N GLY A 18 18.29 -14.85 11.46
CA GLY A 18 18.13 -15.44 12.81
C GLY A 18 16.79 -16.14 13.13
N GLY A 19 15.91 -16.39 12.15
CA GLY A 19 14.79 -17.36 12.28
C GLY A 19 13.44 -16.89 12.87
N LEU A 20 13.32 -15.65 13.35
CA LEU A 20 12.05 -15.05 13.77
C LEU A 20 11.29 -14.35 12.60
N ASP A 21 10.13 -13.75 12.86
CA ASP A 21 9.30 -13.05 11.85
C ASP A 21 9.74 -11.59 11.65
N LYS A 22 10.11 -11.16 10.43
CA LYS A 22 10.79 -9.88 10.15
C LYS A 22 10.03 -8.64 10.66
N PRO A 23 8.72 -8.45 10.39
CA PRO A 23 7.97 -7.28 10.86
C PRO A 23 7.82 -7.17 12.39
N ALA A 24 8.12 -8.25 13.12
CA ALA A 24 8.14 -8.27 14.58
C ALA A 24 9.48 -7.80 15.18
N LEU A 25 10.48 -7.44 14.37
CA LEU A 25 11.70 -6.82 14.86
C LEU A 25 11.40 -5.42 15.43
N PRO A 26 12.00 -5.05 16.57
CA PRO A 26 11.84 -3.70 17.10
C PRO A 26 12.66 -2.69 16.28
N VAL A 27 12.06 -1.53 16.06
CA VAL A 27 12.75 -0.27 15.75
C VAL A 27 12.26 0.73 16.77
N GLY A 28 13.11 1.52 17.42
CA GLY A 28 12.72 2.47 18.47
C GLY A 28 11.90 1.81 19.58
N GLY A 29 12.27 0.60 19.98
CA GLY A 29 11.64 -0.17 21.07
C GLY A 29 10.26 -0.77 20.77
N ARG A 30 9.75 -0.70 19.53
CA ARG A 30 8.43 -1.25 19.15
C ARG A 30 8.51 -2.07 17.87
N PRO A 31 7.79 -3.20 17.75
CA PRO A 31 7.72 -3.96 16.50
C PRO A 31 7.36 -3.06 15.30
N MET A 32 8.03 -3.23 14.16
CA MET A 32 7.79 -2.41 12.96
C MET A 32 6.31 -2.46 12.53
N ARG A 33 5.71 -3.65 12.53
CA ARG A 33 4.28 -3.87 12.27
C ARG A 33 3.39 -2.99 13.14
N ASP A 34 3.71 -2.89 14.42
CA ASP A 34 2.89 -2.14 15.37
C ASP A 34 3.09 -0.62 15.20
N ARG A 35 4.26 -0.18 14.71
CA ARG A 35 4.49 1.22 14.29
C ARG A 35 3.63 1.54 13.07
N VAL A 36 3.59 0.66 12.07
CA VAL A 36 2.72 0.80 10.88
C VAL A 36 1.24 0.87 11.29
N LEU A 37 0.77 -0.05 12.14
CA LEU A 37 -0.60 -0.03 12.66
C LEU A 37 -0.92 1.24 13.46
N ALA A 38 0.06 1.79 14.18
CA ALA A 38 -0.10 3.04 14.92
C ALA A 38 -0.23 4.26 13.99
N ALA A 39 0.45 4.25 12.84
CA ALA A 39 0.37 5.31 11.83
C ALA A 39 -1.04 5.46 11.23
N VAL A 40 -1.84 4.38 11.23
CA VAL A 40 -3.20 4.35 10.67
C VAL A 40 -4.29 4.15 11.74
N THR A 41 -4.11 4.74 12.93
CA THR A 41 -5.06 4.63 14.05
C THR A 41 -6.46 5.21 13.80
N ASP A 42 -6.62 6.08 12.81
CA ASP A 42 -7.92 6.60 12.36
C ASP A 42 -8.56 5.79 11.23
N ALA A 43 -7.86 4.80 10.69
CA ALA A 43 -8.42 3.90 9.71
C ALA A 43 -9.43 2.96 10.39
N SER A 44 -10.54 2.70 9.71
CA SER A 44 -11.58 1.81 10.22
C SER A 44 -12.26 1.06 9.06
N PRO A 45 -12.16 -0.28 9.00
CA PRO A 45 -11.39 -1.16 9.88
C PRO A 45 -9.89 -1.14 9.59
N ARG A 46 -9.10 -1.71 10.52
CA ARG A 46 -7.67 -2.02 10.32
C ARG A 46 -7.50 -3.53 10.20
N VAL A 47 -6.80 -3.98 9.17
CA VAL A 47 -6.61 -5.39 8.85
C VAL A 47 -5.12 -5.68 8.74
N LEU A 48 -4.66 -6.72 9.43
CA LEU A 48 -3.34 -7.30 9.27
C LEU A 48 -3.47 -8.60 8.46
N VAL A 49 -2.65 -8.76 7.43
CA VAL A 49 -2.61 -9.97 6.60
C VAL A 49 -1.27 -10.66 6.75
N GLY A 50 -1.28 -11.89 7.24
CA GLY A 50 -0.07 -12.68 7.47
C GLY A 50 -0.07 -13.38 8.83
N PRO A 51 1.07 -13.97 9.23
CA PRO A 51 1.23 -14.48 10.59
C PRO A 51 1.07 -13.35 11.61
N ALA A 52 0.44 -13.66 12.74
CA ALA A 52 0.01 -12.65 13.70
C ALA A 52 -0.02 -13.24 15.11
N ASP A 53 0.98 -12.86 15.90
CA ASP A 53 0.99 -13.01 17.36
C ASP A 53 0.92 -11.62 18.00
N ASP A 54 0.20 -11.52 19.12
CA ASP A 54 0.08 -10.33 19.98
C ASP A 54 -0.29 -9.04 19.22
N VAL A 55 -1.43 -9.08 18.51
CA VAL A 55 -1.94 -7.96 17.71
C VAL A 55 -2.98 -7.17 18.52
N PRO A 56 -3.05 -5.82 18.40
CA PRO A 56 -4.06 -5.01 19.08
C PRO A 56 -5.49 -5.50 18.80
N GLY A 57 -6.35 -5.50 19.83
CA GLY A 57 -7.69 -6.10 19.77
C GLY A 57 -8.68 -5.47 18.80
N ASP A 58 -8.40 -4.27 18.28
CA ASP A 58 -9.20 -3.59 17.26
C ASP A 58 -8.66 -3.78 15.83
N VAL A 59 -7.66 -4.63 15.65
CA VAL A 59 -7.11 -5.02 14.35
C VAL A 59 -7.63 -6.41 13.98
N ARG A 60 -8.26 -6.52 12.80
CA ARG A 60 -8.71 -7.80 12.25
C ARG A 60 -7.51 -8.51 11.63
N VAL A 61 -7.42 -9.83 11.80
CA VAL A 61 -6.31 -10.63 11.28
C VAL A 61 -6.84 -11.63 10.24
N THR A 62 -6.13 -11.75 9.13
CA THR A 62 -6.38 -12.77 8.11
C THR A 62 -5.06 -13.25 7.51
N ARG A 63 -5.12 -14.23 6.62
CA ARG A 63 -3.97 -14.75 5.88
C ARG A 63 -4.40 -15.11 4.48
N GLU A 64 -3.52 -14.88 3.51
CA GLU A 64 -3.71 -15.35 2.16
C GLU A 64 -3.68 -16.88 2.07
N ASP A 65 -4.41 -17.41 1.08
CA ASP A 65 -4.44 -18.83 0.75
C ASP A 65 -4.00 -19.04 -0.71
N PRO A 66 -2.99 -19.90 -0.98
CA PRO A 66 -2.13 -20.56 0.01
C PRO A 66 -1.24 -19.56 0.76
N PRO A 67 -0.85 -19.86 2.02
CA PRO A 67 0.15 -19.07 2.75
C PRO A 67 1.43 -18.83 1.95
N GLY A 68 1.93 -17.59 1.96
CA GLY A 68 3.07 -17.20 1.12
C GLY A 68 2.71 -16.95 -0.34
N GLY A 69 1.42 -16.82 -0.66
CA GLY A 69 0.91 -16.50 -2.00
C GLY A 69 1.32 -15.11 -2.52
N GLY A 70 2.01 -14.31 -1.71
CA GLY A 70 2.58 -13.03 -2.09
C GLY A 70 1.62 -11.85 -1.89
N PRO A 71 2.08 -10.62 -2.17
CA PRO A 71 1.40 -9.39 -1.78
C PRO A 71 0.03 -9.20 -2.44
N VAL A 72 -0.17 -9.70 -3.67
CA VAL A 72 -1.47 -9.61 -4.35
C VAL A 72 -2.50 -10.53 -3.71
N ALA A 73 -2.13 -11.77 -3.39
CA ALA A 73 -3.00 -12.70 -2.68
C ALA A 73 -3.32 -12.17 -1.26
N ALA A 74 -2.33 -11.59 -0.58
CA ALA A 74 -2.52 -10.95 0.72
C ALA A 74 -3.44 -9.72 0.63
N THR A 75 -3.29 -8.90 -0.42
CA THR A 75 -4.21 -7.79 -0.68
C THR A 75 -5.66 -8.29 -0.83
N ALA A 76 -5.87 -9.35 -1.62
CA ALA A 76 -7.20 -9.94 -1.79
C ALA A 76 -7.80 -10.43 -0.47
N ALA A 77 -7.02 -11.15 0.35
CA ALA A 77 -7.45 -11.65 1.65
C ALA A 77 -7.81 -10.50 2.61
N GLY A 78 -7.03 -9.41 2.61
CA GLY A 78 -7.31 -8.22 3.41
C GLY A 78 -8.57 -7.48 2.98
N LEU A 79 -8.75 -7.25 1.67
CA LEU A 79 -9.92 -6.56 1.11
C LEU A 79 -11.23 -7.35 1.28
N ALA A 80 -11.16 -8.67 1.44
CA ALA A 80 -12.31 -9.52 1.72
C ALA A 80 -12.92 -9.28 3.12
N LEU A 81 -12.17 -8.66 4.04
CA LEU A 81 -12.67 -8.30 5.39
C LEU A 81 -13.23 -6.86 5.47
N LEU A 82 -13.24 -6.14 4.35
CA LEU A 82 -13.74 -4.76 4.27
C LEU A 82 -15.18 -4.73 3.78
N ASP A 83 -15.99 -3.84 4.36
CA ASP A 83 -17.37 -3.64 3.93
C ASP A 83 -17.41 -3.20 2.45
N PRO A 84 -18.41 -3.64 1.66
CA PRO A 84 -18.50 -3.30 0.25
C PRO A 84 -18.46 -1.81 -0.05
N ASP A 85 -19.03 -0.99 0.84
CA ASP A 85 -19.17 0.46 0.70
C ASP A 85 -17.94 1.25 1.17
N THR A 86 -16.90 0.57 1.67
CA THR A 86 -15.64 1.22 2.06
C THR A 86 -14.99 1.80 0.80
N PRO A 87 -14.76 3.13 0.72
CA PRO A 87 -14.32 3.74 -0.53
C PRO A 87 -12.80 3.64 -0.73
N LEU A 88 -12.04 3.74 0.36
CA LEU A 88 -10.59 3.94 0.34
C LEU A 88 -9.88 2.93 1.25
N VAL A 89 -8.66 2.54 0.86
CA VAL A 89 -7.77 1.70 1.67
C VAL A 89 -6.34 2.21 1.61
N ALA A 90 -5.68 2.30 2.76
CA ALA A 90 -4.22 2.36 2.84
C ALA A 90 -3.68 0.92 2.74
N LEU A 91 -2.93 0.63 1.67
CA LEU A 91 -2.27 -0.66 1.46
C LEU A 91 -0.79 -0.52 1.81
N LEU A 92 -0.37 -1.18 2.88
CA LEU A 92 0.89 -0.93 3.56
C LEU A 92 1.69 -2.22 3.74
N ALA A 93 3.00 -2.19 3.53
CA ALA A 93 3.90 -3.23 4.02
C ALA A 93 4.12 -3.07 5.54
N ALA A 94 4.28 -4.18 6.26
CA ALA A 94 4.41 -4.18 7.73
C ALA A 94 5.81 -3.80 8.24
N ASP A 95 6.79 -3.71 7.36
CA ASP A 95 8.20 -3.45 7.65
C ASP A 95 8.62 -2.00 7.32
N LEU A 96 7.66 -1.06 7.44
CA LEU A 96 7.83 0.39 7.22
C LEU A 96 7.88 1.14 8.57
N PRO A 97 8.92 0.98 9.41
CA PRO A 97 8.93 1.49 10.79
C PRO A 97 8.89 3.02 10.91
N LEU A 98 9.15 3.73 9.82
CA LEU A 98 9.22 5.20 9.76
C LEU A 98 7.94 5.82 9.16
N LEU A 99 6.96 4.99 8.78
CA LEU A 99 5.67 5.46 8.30
C LEU A 99 4.96 6.26 9.38
N THR A 100 4.42 7.42 9.00
CA THR A 100 3.71 8.32 9.91
C THR A 100 2.27 8.55 9.45
N ARG A 101 1.42 8.93 10.40
CA ARG A 101 0.05 9.40 10.13
C ARG A 101 0.04 10.60 9.16
N ALA A 102 1.00 11.51 9.28
CA ALA A 102 1.11 12.68 8.42
C ALA A 102 1.35 12.28 6.96
N ALA A 103 2.23 11.31 6.73
CA ALA A 103 2.50 10.77 5.39
C ALA A 103 1.24 10.13 4.77
N ILE A 104 0.43 9.41 5.56
CA ILE A 104 -0.86 8.88 5.08
C ILE A 104 -1.84 10.02 4.75
N GLY A 105 -1.92 11.05 5.59
CA GLY A 105 -2.75 12.24 5.36
C GLY A 105 -2.37 13.00 4.07
N GLU A 106 -1.09 13.10 3.77
CA GLU A 106 -0.58 13.68 2.53
C GLU A 106 -1.05 12.88 1.31
N LEU A 107 -0.90 11.55 1.34
CA LEU A 107 -1.37 10.68 0.27
C LEU A 107 -2.89 10.76 0.05
N LEU A 108 -3.68 10.80 1.13
CA LEU A 108 -5.13 10.99 1.06
C LEU A 108 -5.49 12.34 0.42
N THR A 109 -4.82 13.41 0.82
CA THR A 109 -5.03 14.75 0.24
C THR A 109 -4.73 14.75 -1.26
N HIS A 110 -3.64 14.10 -1.67
CA HIS A 110 -3.25 14.01 -3.08
C HIS A 110 -4.17 13.12 -3.92
N LEU A 111 -4.84 12.13 -3.31
CA LEU A 111 -5.83 11.27 -3.96
C LEU A 111 -7.10 12.04 -4.35
N ASP A 112 -7.47 13.07 -3.58
CA ASP A 112 -8.64 13.90 -3.87
C ASP A 112 -8.37 14.96 -4.96
N LEU A 113 -7.11 15.18 -5.34
CA LEU A 113 -6.76 16.11 -6.41
C LEU A 113 -6.87 15.45 -7.80
N PRO A 114 -7.54 16.08 -8.79
CA PRO A 114 -7.70 15.54 -10.14
C PRO A 114 -6.38 15.41 -10.91
N VAL A 115 -6.19 14.29 -11.62
CA VAL A 115 -5.02 14.06 -12.50
C VAL A 115 -5.40 14.47 -13.92
N ARG A 116 -4.48 15.16 -14.62
CA ARG A 116 -4.62 15.36 -16.06
C ARG A 116 -4.50 14.02 -16.77
N ALA A 117 -5.55 13.58 -17.44
CA ALA A 117 -5.46 12.39 -18.29
C ALA A 117 -4.40 12.63 -19.38
N ARG A 118 -3.48 11.67 -19.56
CA ARG A 118 -2.60 11.70 -20.74
C ARG A 118 -3.48 11.61 -21.99
N PRO A 119 -3.23 12.40 -23.04
CA PRO A 119 -3.95 12.24 -24.30
C PRO A 119 -3.72 10.80 -24.79
N SER A 120 -4.82 10.12 -25.08
CA SER A 120 -4.82 8.76 -25.63
C SER A 120 -4.20 8.80 -27.03
N THR A 121 -2.98 8.27 -27.15
CA THR A 121 -2.25 7.90 -28.38
C THR A 121 -1.79 9.06 -29.29
N PRO A 122 -0.51 9.10 -29.72
CA PRO A 122 -0.08 9.94 -30.84
C PRO A 122 -0.64 9.31 -32.13
N GLY A 123 -1.71 9.88 -32.68
CA GLY A 123 -2.31 9.38 -33.93
C GLY A 123 -3.62 10.00 -34.39
N ASN A 124 -4.32 10.77 -33.55
CA ASN A 124 -5.51 11.50 -33.98
C ASN A 124 -5.38 13.00 -33.68
N PRO A 125 -4.96 13.85 -34.64
CA PRO A 125 -4.80 15.28 -34.42
C PRO A 125 -6.13 16.08 -34.44
N ALA A 126 -7.30 15.42 -34.42
CA ALA A 126 -8.59 16.09 -34.54
C ALA A 126 -9.50 15.86 -33.33
N GLY A 127 -9.06 16.26 -32.13
CA GLY A 127 -9.99 16.70 -31.09
C GLY A 127 -10.41 18.15 -31.38
N PRO A 128 -11.65 18.59 -31.05
CA PRO A 128 -12.06 19.97 -31.30
C PRO A 128 -11.08 20.94 -30.61
N PRO A 129 -10.62 22.00 -31.29
CA PRO A 129 -9.76 23.00 -30.68
C PRO A 129 -10.48 23.62 -29.48
N GLY A 130 -9.90 23.45 -28.28
CA GLY A 130 -10.51 23.90 -27.01
C GLY A 130 -11.06 22.80 -26.11
N ALA A 131 -10.92 21.51 -26.46
CA ALA A 131 -11.22 20.44 -25.51
C ALA A 131 -10.28 20.52 -24.30
N THR A 132 -10.82 20.96 -23.16
CA THR A 132 -10.12 20.87 -21.86
C THR A 132 -9.76 19.41 -21.60
N PRO A 133 -8.51 19.10 -21.19
CA PRO A 133 -8.14 17.75 -20.80
C PRO A 133 -9.16 17.21 -19.80
N LEU A 134 -9.70 16.02 -20.04
CA LEU A 134 -10.60 15.38 -19.08
C LEU A 134 -9.79 15.10 -17.82
N GLU A 135 -10.08 15.86 -16.77
CA GLU A 135 -9.53 15.63 -15.45
C GLU A 135 -10.18 14.38 -14.87
N ARG A 136 -9.36 13.42 -14.45
CA ARG A 136 -9.83 12.16 -13.87
C ARG A 136 -9.32 12.06 -12.45
N ALA A 137 -10.21 11.69 -11.53
CA ALA A 137 -9.78 11.34 -10.18
C ALA A 137 -8.80 10.15 -10.24
N PRO A 138 -7.68 10.19 -9.50
CA PRO A 138 -6.76 9.07 -9.44
C PRO A 138 -7.43 7.85 -8.79
N ASP A 139 -7.02 6.67 -9.25
CA ASP A 139 -7.38 5.36 -8.68
C ASP A 139 -6.56 5.07 -7.41
N GLY A 140 -5.40 5.71 -7.27
CA GLY A 140 -4.55 5.63 -6.08
C GLY A 140 -3.49 6.72 -6.02
N ALA A 141 -2.87 6.87 -4.87
CA ALA A 141 -1.73 7.75 -4.63
C ALA A 141 -0.66 6.99 -3.83
N CYS A 142 0.61 7.12 -4.24
CA CYS A 142 1.74 6.56 -3.51
C CYS A 142 2.96 7.45 -3.65
N PHE A 143 3.91 7.29 -2.73
CA PHE A 143 5.17 7.99 -2.83
C PHE A 143 6.02 7.46 -3.98
N VAL A 144 6.86 8.34 -4.53
CA VAL A 144 7.97 7.99 -5.42
C VAL A 144 9.30 8.32 -4.77
N ASP A 145 10.25 7.42 -4.90
CA ASP A 145 11.61 7.65 -4.41
C ASP A 145 12.43 8.55 -5.35
N GLY A 146 13.68 8.84 -4.95
CA GLY A 146 14.59 9.69 -5.73
C GLY A 146 14.95 9.15 -7.12
N ASP A 147 14.75 7.84 -7.35
CA ASP A 147 14.96 7.18 -8.64
C ASP A 147 13.66 7.14 -9.48
N GLY A 148 12.56 7.71 -8.97
CA GLY A 148 11.25 7.70 -9.62
C GLY A 148 10.49 6.38 -9.49
N ARG A 149 10.90 5.49 -8.58
CA ARG A 149 10.20 4.21 -8.36
C ARG A 149 9.01 4.42 -7.43
N ARG A 150 7.88 3.81 -7.81
CA ARG A 150 6.64 3.85 -7.04
C ARG A 150 6.68 2.91 -5.85
N GLN A 151 6.38 3.46 -4.68
CA GLN A 151 6.31 2.75 -3.42
C GLN A 151 4.88 2.22 -3.22
N SER A 152 4.54 1.20 -4.00
CA SER A 152 3.15 0.75 -4.20
C SER A 152 2.50 0.14 -2.94
N LEU A 153 3.32 -0.45 -2.06
CA LEU A 153 2.93 -0.95 -0.73
C LEU A 153 3.14 0.11 0.37
N CYS A 154 3.22 1.37 -0.01
CA CYS A 154 3.11 2.54 0.86
C CYS A 154 2.18 3.54 0.15
N GLY A 155 0.92 3.14 -0.05
CA GLY A 155 -0.02 3.87 -0.88
C GLY A 155 -1.46 3.82 -0.38
N VAL A 156 -2.26 4.78 -0.83
CA VAL A 156 -3.71 4.82 -0.63
C VAL A 156 -4.42 4.61 -1.96
N TRP A 157 -5.49 3.83 -1.94
CA TRP A 157 -6.14 3.33 -3.16
C TRP A 157 -7.65 3.38 -3.03
N ARG A 158 -8.33 3.63 -4.15
CA ARG A 158 -9.76 3.39 -4.26
C ARG A 158 -9.99 1.88 -4.27
N ILE A 159 -10.78 1.38 -3.32
CA ILE A 159 -11.01 -0.06 -3.17
C ILE A 159 -11.63 -0.67 -4.43
N ALA A 160 -12.55 0.06 -5.08
CA ALA A 160 -13.17 -0.37 -6.33
C ALA A 160 -12.13 -0.64 -7.44
N ALA A 161 -11.10 0.19 -7.56
CA ALA A 161 -10.04 0.03 -8.55
C ALA A 161 -9.15 -1.19 -8.24
N LEU A 162 -8.81 -1.42 -6.97
CA LEU A 162 -8.07 -2.61 -6.55
C LEU A 162 -8.88 -3.89 -6.79
N ARG A 163 -10.16 -3.91 -6.42
CA ARG A 163 -11.04 -5.07 -6.65
C ARG A 163 -11.15 -5.40 -8.14
N ALA A 164 -11.38 -4.40 -8.99
CA ALA A 164 -11.39 -4.60 -10.44
C ALA A 164 -10.04 -5.13 -10.98
N GLY A 165 -8.92 -4.66 -10.43
CA GLY A 165 -7.59 -5.16 -10.75
C GLY A 165 -7.39 -6.62 -10.32
N LEU A 166 -7.87 -7.01 -9.14
CA LEU A 166 -7.86 -8.39 -8.65
C LEU A 166 -8.71 -9.31 -9.52
N ASP A 167 -9.94 -8.90 -9.85
CA ASP A 167 -10.86 -9.69 -10.68
C ASP A 167 -10.28 -9.92 -12.07
N ARG A 168 -9.70 -8.88 -12.68
CA ARG A 168 -8.99 -8.97 -13.95
C ARG A 168 -7.83 -9.97 -13.87
N LEU A 169 -6.97 -9.85 -12.87
CA LEU A 169 -5.84 -10.76 -12.70
C LEU A 169 -6.28 -12.20 -12.45
N ALA A 170 -7.32 -12.41 -11.65
CA ALA A 170 -7.87 -13.74 -11.41
C ALA A 170 -8.37 -14.34 -12.73
N ALA A 171 -9.11 -13.59 -13.54
CA ALA A 171 -9.57 -14.04 -14.85
C ALA A 171 -8.41 -14.39 -15.80
N GLU A 172 -7.37 -13.55 -15.85
CA GLU A 172 -6.17 -13.78 -16.67
C GLU A 172 -5.34 -15.00 -16.22
N ARG A 173 -5.40 -15.35 -14.94
CA ARG A 173 -4.55 -16.40 -14.31
C ARG A 173 -5.33 -17.64 -13.88
N GLY A 174 -6.49 -17.89 -14.49
CA GLY A 174 -7.27 -19.11 -14.24
C GLY A 174 -7.78 -19.23 -12.79
N GLY A 175 -8.10 -18.11 -12.15
CA GLY A 175 -8.65 -18.02 -10.80
C GLY A 175 -7.62 -17.83 -9.68
N SER A 176 -6.31 -17.98 -9.95
CA SER A 176 -5.28 -17.89 -8.92
C SER A 176 -4.54 -16.54 -8.89
N LEU A 177 -4.48 -15.93 -7.70
CA LEU A 177 -3.71 -14.72 -7.43
C LEU A 177 -2.32 -14.99 -6.83
N ALA A 178 -2.01 -16.26 -6.51
CA ALA A 178 -0.75 -16.64 -5.91
C ALA A 178 0.45 -16.33 -6.83
N GLY A 179 1.48 -15.70 -6.28
CA GLY A 179 2.69 -15.28 -7.00
C GLY A 179 2.49 -14.12 -7.98
N ALA A 180 1.31 -13.50 -8.03
CA ALA A 180 1.09 -12.34 -8.87
C ALA A 180 1.87 -11.12 -8.32
N PRO A 181 2.57 -10.35 -9.18
CA PRO A 181 3.30 -9.16 -8.74
C PRO A 181 2.35 -7.97 -8.57
N VAL A 182 2.61 -7.11 -7.57
CA VAL A 182 1.84 -5.87 -7.34
C VAL A 182 1.77 -4.99 -8.58
N ARG A 183 2.85 -4.95 -9.38
CA ARG A 183 2.87 -4.24 -10.67
C ARG A 183 1.73 -4.66 -11.60
N ALA A 184 1.39 -5.95 -11.63
CA ALA A 184 0.31 -6.47 -12.47
C ALA A 184 -1.06 -6.11 -11.90
N LEU A 185 -1.22 -6.03 -10.57
CA LEU A 185 -2.47 -5.59 -9.92
C LEU A 185 -2.79 -4.13 -10.29
N LEU A 186 -1.76 -3.28 -10.26
CA LEU A 186 -1.89 -1.85 -10.51
C LEU A 186 -1.81 -1.47 -11.99
N ALA A 187 -1.69 -2.45 -12.88
CA ALA A 187 -1.62 -2.21 -14.32
C ALA A 187 -2.90 -1.52 -14.82
N GLY A 188 -2.73 -0.38 -15.51
CA GLY A 188 -3.84 0.40 -16.05
C GLY A 188 -4.47 1.40 -15.08
N LEU A 189 -4.09 1.39 -13.80
CA LEU A 189 -4.58 2.37 -12.82
C LEU A 189 -3.95 3.75 -13.04
N VAL A 190 -4.76 4.79 -12.87
CA VAL A 190 -4.29 6.18 -12.82
C VAL A 190 -3.76 6.45 -11.42
N VAL A 191 -2.44 6.40 -11.27
CA VAL A 191 -1.77 6.60 -9.98
C VAL A 191 -1.18 8.00 -9.89
N ARG A 192 -1.49 8.71 -8.81
CA ARG A 192 -0.82 9.93 -8.41
C ARG A 192 0.51 9.57 -7.74
N GLU A 193 1.60 10.02 -8.35
CA GLU A 193 2.94 9.94 -7.77
C GLU A 193 3.17 11.18 -6.91
N VAL A 194 3.47 10.96 -5.63
CA VAL A 194 3.73 12.03 -4.66
C VAL A 194 5.22 12.03 -4.34
N PRO A 195 5.98 13.09 -4.68
CA PRO A 195 7.36 13.19 -4.24
C PRO A 195 7.38 13.45 -2.73
N TRP A 196 8.31 12.82 -2.02
CA TRP A 196 8.52 13.15 -0.60
C TRP A 196 9.20 14.49 -0.47
N SER A 197 8.58 15.38 0.29
CA SER A 197 9.09 16.72 0.58
C SER A 197 9.24 16.99 2.08
N GLY A 198 8.99 16.00 2.93
CA GLY A 198 9.16 16.13 4.37
C GLY A 198 10.63 16.15 4.79
N ASP A 199 10.92 16.84 5.88
CA ASP A 199 12.26 16.93 6.48
C ASP A 199 12.70 15.63 7.21
N GLY A 200 11.78 14.65 7.32
CA GLY A 200 12.00 13.37 7.99
C GLY A 200 12.48 12.26 7.06
N PRO A 201 12.77 11.07 7.62
CA PRO A 201 13.14 9.92 6.82
C PRO A 201 12.00 9.51 5.86
N PRO A 202 12.33 8.81 4.76
CA PRO A 202 11.32 8.39 3.81
C PRO A 202 10.31 7.43 4.48
N PRO A 203 9.00 7.71 4.41
CA PRO A 203 7.97 6.92 5.12
C PRO A 203 7.81 5.49 4.58
N TRP A 204 8.30 5.23 3.36
CA TRP A 204 8.33 3.90 2.74
C TRP A 204 9.63 3.14 2.98
N PHE A 205 10.53 3.63 3.83
CA PHE A 205 11.77 2.93 4.14
C PHE A 205 11.47 1.55 4.72
N ASP A 206 11.75 0.51 3.95
CA ASP A 206 11.57 -0.88 4.34
C ASP A 206 12.87 -1.47 4.89
N CYS A 207 12.74 -2.28 5.93
CA CYS A 207 13.90 -2.83 6.62
C CYS A 207 14.23 -4.27 6.22
N ASP A 208 14.80 -4.50 5.03
CA ASP A 208 15.16 -5.84 4.52
C ASP A 208 16.35 -6.49 5.22
N THR A 209 17.30 -5.69 5.72
CA THR A 209 18.56 -6.14 6.29
C THR A 209 18.78 -5.60 7.72
N ASP A 210 19.72 -6.20 8.45
CA ASP A 210 20.15 -5.69 9.76
C ASP A 210 20.73 -4.26 9.67
N GLU A 211 21.29 -3.89 8.52
CA GLU A 211 21.75 -2.53 8.27
C GLU A 211 20.57 -1.55 8.16
N ASP A 212 19.50 -1.94 7.48
CA ASP A 212 18.29 -1.12 7.37
C ASP A 212 17.64 -0.92 8.75
N VAL A 213 17.57 -1.97 9.57
CA VAL A 213 17.06 -1.86 10.95
C VAL A 213 17.89 -0.89 11.77
N ARG A 214 19.24 -0.99 11.72
CA ARG A 214 20.12 -0.04 12.41
C ARG A 214 19.91 1.39 11.93
N ARG A 215 19.76 1.59 10.62
CA ARG A 215 19.47 2.90 10.03
C ARG A 215 18.13 3.45 10.52
N ALA A 216 17.09 2.63 10.54
CA ALA A 216 15.77 3.03 11.04
C ALA A 216 15.81 3.37 12.54
N GLU A 217 16.59 2.63 13.33
CA GLU A 217 16.83 2.92 14.76
C GLU A 217 17.50 4.29 14.97
N GLU A 218 18.45 4.68 14.11
CA GLU A 218 19.07 6.00 14.19
C GLU A 218 18.07 7.14 13.99
N TRP A 219 17.11 6.97 13.08
CA TRP A 219 16.06 7.96 12.83
C TRP A 219 14.91 7.91 13.84
N ALA A 220 14.70 6.78 14.51
CA ALA A 220 13.64 6.61 15.50
C ALA A 220 14.00 7.14 16.91
N ARG A 221 15.23 7.61 17.10
CA ARG A 221 15.76 8.17 18.35
C ARG A 221 15.33 9.62 18.58
#